data_AF-A0A947UT74-F1
#
_entry.id   AF-A0A947UT74-F1
#
_cell.length_a   1.000
_cell.length_b   1.000
_cell.length_c   1.000
_cell.angle_alpha   90.00
_cell.angle_beta   90.00
_cell.angle_gamma   90.00
#
_symmetry.space_group_name_H-M   'P 1'
#
loop_
_entity.id
_entity.type
_entity.pdbx_description
1 polymer ?
#
loop_
_entity_poly.entity_id
_entity_poly.type
_entity_poly.pdbx_seq_one_letter_code
_entity_poly.pdbx_strand_id
1 'polypeptide(L)' 'MSGFERATAFASLLLTLLLPAAVAAAPVNQLVNHPSPYLALHGSDPVAWQEWNADTVARARRENKLLFVSVGYF' A
#
# COMPACT_ATOMS: atom_id res chain seq x y z
N MET A 1 -2.23 45.27 10.69
CA MET A 1 -2.68 43.91 11.04
C MET A 1 -2.10 42.84 10.09
N SER A 2 -0.87 43.01 9.58
CA SER A 2 -0.29 42.14 8.52
C SER A 2 0.87 41.24 8.97
N GLY A 3 1.35 41.39 10.21
CA GLY A 3 2.45 40.57 10.76
C GLY A 3 2.01 39.18 11.25
N PHE A 4 0.74 39.06 11.69
CA PHE A 4 0.22 37.83 12.28
C PHE A 4 -0.02 36.74 11.24
N GLU A 5 -0.51 37.10 10.05
CA GLU A 5 -0.78 36.16 8.95
C GLU A 5 0.49 35.54 8.35
N ARG A 6 1.59 36.30 8.33
CA ARG A 6 2.89 35.80 7.87
C ARG A 6 3.46 34.78 8.87
N ALA A 7 3.36 35.05 10.17
CA ALA A 7 3.81 34.11 11.21
C ALA A 7 3.02 32.79 11.17
N THR A 8 1.70 32.84 10.93
CA THR A 8 0.87 31.64 10.78
C THR A 8 1.15 30.86 9.50
N ALA A 9 1.48 31.53 8.38
CA ALA A 9 1.85 30.87 7.13
C ALA A 9 3.20 30.14 7.23
N PHE A 10 4.20 30.77 7.87
CA PHE A 10 5.49 30.13 8.13
C PHE A 10 5.38 28.99 9.15
N ALA A 11 4.58 29.16 10.21
CA ALA A 11 4.35 28.10 11.19
C ALA A 11 3.60 26.90 10.57
N SER A 12 2.65 27.14 9.66
CA SER A 12 1.92 26.08 8.95
C SER A 12 2.82 25.33 7.96
N LEU A 13 3.72 26.01 7.26
CA LEU A 13 4.68 25.39 6.34
C LEU A 13 5.75 24.58 7.08
N LEU A 14 6.20 25.08 8.23
CA LEU A 14 7.14 24.36 9.11
C LEU A 14 6.48 23.10 9.70
N LEU A 15 5.18 23.18 10.03
CA LEU A 15 4.43 22.06 10.56
C LEU A 15 4.23 20.94 9.51
N THR A 16 3.99 21.27 8.24
CA THR A 16 3.93 20.26 7.15
C THR A 16 5.28 19.64 6.82
N LEU A 17 6.39 20.36 6.97
CA LEU A 17 7.75 19.84 6.78
C LEU A 17 8.23 18.93 7.93
N LEU A 18 7.71 19.13 9.14
CA LEU A 18 8.07 18.37 10.34
C LEU A 18 7.16 17.16 10.60
N LEU A 19 6.05 17.02 9.89
CA LEU A 19 5.20 15.83 9.92
C LEU A 19 5.91 14.70 9.17
N PRO A 20 6.33 13.60 9.84
CA PRO A 20 6.81 12.44 9.11
C PRO A 20 5.64 11.94 8.25
N ALA A 21 5.89 11.77 6.95
CA ALA A 21 4.99 10.98 6.13
C ALA A 21 4.85 9.63 6.85
N ALA A 22 3.63 9.28 7.27
CA ALA A 22 3.38 7.98 7.87
C ALA A 22 3.69 6.94 6.80
N VAL A 23 4.90 6.39 6.82
CA VAL A 23 5.27 5.28 5.97
C VAL A 23 4.52 4.10 6.54
N ALA A 24 3.34 3.83 5.99
CA ALA A 24 2.61 2.61 6.31
C ALA A 24 3.56 1.43 6.09
N ALA A 25 3.69 0.56 7.10
CA ALA A 25 4.51 -0.64 6.98
C ALA A 25 4.08 -1.40 5.72
N ALA A 26 5.06 -1.82 4.91
CA ALA A 26 4.79 -2.57 3.70
C ALA A 26 3.88 -3.77 4.05
N PRO A 27 2.76 -3.96 3.36
CA PRO A 27 1.83 -5.00 3.71
C PRO A 27 2.50 -6.36 3.47
N VAL A 28 2.34 -7.30 4.41
CA VAL A 28 3.00 -8.62 4.32
C VAL A 28 2.45 -9.37 3.11
N ASN A 29 3.34 -9.67 2.17
CA ASN A 29 3.01 -10.43 0.98
C ASN A 29 3.25 -11.93 1.23
N GLN A 30 2.24 -12.75 0.98
CA GLN A 30 2.29 -14.18 1.24
C GLN A 30 3.09 -14.96 0.16
N LEU A 31 3.43 -14.32 -0.96
CA LEU A 31 4.02 -15.01 -2.10
C LEU A 31 5.52 -15.30 -1.94
N VAL A 32 6.23 -14.70 -0.99
CA VAL A 32 7.71 -14.81 -0.85
C VAL A 32 8.24 -16.24 -0.79
N ASN A 33 7.45 -17.19 -0.27
CA ASN A 33 7.83 -18.61 -0.17
C ASN A 33 6.95 -19.52 -1.04
N HIS A 34 6.27 -18.97 -2.05
CA HIS A 34 5.37 -19.74 -2.91
C HIS A 34 6.15 -20.71 -3.83
N PRO A 35 5.68 -21.96 -4.06
CA PRO A 35 6.41 -22.94 -4.88
C PRO A 35 6.58 -22.58 -6.35
N SER A 36 5.69 -21.73 -6.90
CA SER A 36 5.87 -21.17 -8.25
C SER A 36 6.93 -20.07 -8.25
N PRO A 37 8.04 -20.20 -9.02
CA PRO A 37 9.07 -19.16 -9.11
C PRO A 37 8.52 -17.81 -9.57
N TYR A 38 7.55 -17.82 -10.49
CA TYR A 38 6.89 -16.61 -10.98
C TYR A 38 6.22 -15.84 -9.84
N LEU A 39 5.45 -16.54 -8.99
CA LEU A 39 4.76 -15.89 -7.88
C LEU A 39 5.73 -15.47 -6.77
N ALA A 40 6.75 -16.28 -6.48
CA ALA A 40 7.76 -15.95 -5.48
C ALA A 40 8.54 -14.67 -5.81
N LEU A 41 8.78 -14.40 -7.09
CA LEU A 41 9.40 -13.16 -7.56
C LEU A 41 8.64 -11.90 -7.11
N HIS A 42 7.32 -12.00 -6.96
CA HIS A 42 6.45 -10.91 -6.51
C HIS A 42 6.34 -10.79 -4.98
N GLY A 43 7.03 -11.64 -4.22
CA GLY A 43 6.94 -11.70 -2.75
C GLY A 43 7.48 -10.47 -2.00
N SER A 44 8.29 -9.64 -2.66
CA SER A 44 8.83 -8.39 -2.10
C SER A 44 8.17 -7.13 -2.67
N ASP A 45 7.17 -7.28 -3.55
CA ASP A 45 6.46 -6.15 -4.14
C ASP A 45 5.74 -5.33 -3.06
N PRO A 46 5.60 -4.00 -3.24
CA PRO A 46 4.88 -3.14 -2.28
C PRO A 46 3.38 -3.43 -2.23
N VAL A 47 2.86 -4.18 -3.20
CA VAL A 47 1.49 -4.70 -3.21
C VAL A 47 1.48 -6.03 -2.46
N ALA A 48 0.63 -6.17 -1.45
CA ALA A 48 0.40 -7.46 -0.79
C ALA A 48 -0.46 -8.37 -1.67
N TRP A 49 0.18 -8.96 -2.66
CA TRP A 49 -0.43 -9.91 -3.58
C TRP A 49 -1.02 -11.10 -2.82
N GLN A 50 -2.14 -11.59 -3.35
CA GLN A 50 -2.87 -12.76 -2.86
C GLN A 50 -2.90 -13.79 -3.99
N GLU A 51 -2.84 -15.07 -3.64
CA GLU A 51 -3.01 -16.13 -4.62
C GLU A 51 -4.45 -16.16 -5.16
N TRP A 52 -4.60 -16.59 -6.42
CA TRP A 52 -5.91 -16.82 -7.01
C TRP A 52 -6.50 -18.13 -6.49
N ASN A 53 -7.36 -18.03 -5.47
CA ASN A 53 -8.07 -19.15 -4.86
C ASN A 53 -9.48 -18.74 -4.40
N ALA A 54 -10.27 -19.72 -3.93
CA ALA A 54 -11.64 -19.51 -3.49
C ALA A 54 -11.73 -18.53 -2.30
N ASP A 55 -10.75 -18.55 -1.38
CA ASP A 55 -10.74 -17.70 -0.19
C ASP A 55 -10.50 -16.24 -0.53
N THR A 56 -9.60 -15.95 -1.48
CA THR A 56 -9.35 -14.60 -2.01
C THR A 56 -10.61 -14.02 -2.65
N VAL A 57 -11.32 -14.82 -3.46
CA VAL A 57 -12.59 -14.40 -4.08
C VAL A 57 -13.68 -14.19 -3.03
N ALA A 58 -13.80 -15.09 -2.05
CA ALA A 58 -14.77 -14.95 -0.96
C ALA A 58 -14.49 -13.71 -0.10
N ARG A 59 -13.22 -13.41 0.17
CA ARG A 59 -12.80 -12.20 0.88
C ARG A 59 -13.19 -10.94 0.11
N ALA A 60 -12.91 -10.88 -1.19
CA ALA A 60 -13.27 -9.72 -2.01
C ALA A 60 -14.79 -9.45 -2.00
N ARG A 61 -15.62 -10.52 -2.05
CA ARG A 61 -17.07 -10.41 -1.89
C ARG A 61 -17.49 -9.88 -0.52
N ARG A 62 -16.94 -10.44 0.56
CA ARG A 62 -17.25 -10.01 1.94
C ARG A 62 -16.86 -8.55 2.19
N GLU A 63 -15.72 -8.12 1.64
CA GLU A 63 -15.22 -6.75 1.78
C GLU A 63 -15.82 -5.77 0.76
N ASN A 64 -16.66 -6.25 -0.17
CA ASN A 64 -17.18 -5.48 -1.30
C ASN A 64 -16.07 -4.72 -2.06
N LYS A 65 -14.98 -5.43 -2.38
CA LYS A 65 -13.84 -4.89 -3.11
C LYS A 65 -13.72 -5.53 -4.49
N LEU A 66 -13.31 -4.73 -5.46
CA LEU A 66 -12.96 -5.22 -6.79
C LEU A 66 -11.71 -6.10 -6.72
N LEU A 67 -11.64 -7.09 -7.61
CA LEU A 67 -10.45 -7.89 -7.83
C LEU A 67 -9.64 -7.27 -8.96
N PHE A 68 -8.40 -6.87 -8.67
CA PHE A 68 -7.40 -6.62 -9.68
C PHE A 68 -6.62 -7.91 -9.91
N VAL A 69 -6.73 -8.49 -11.12
CA VAL A 69 -6.08 -9.75 -11.47
C VAL A 69 -4.91 -9.48 -12.41
N SER A 70 -3.70 -9.78 -11.94
CA SER A 70 -2.49 -9.80 -12.77
C SER A 70 -2.18 -11.26 -13.12
N VAL A 71 -2.03 -11.56 -14.41
CA VAL A 71 -1.68 -12.90 -14.90
C VAL A 71 -0.42 -12.76 -15.74
N GLY A 72 0.55 -13.62 -15.47
CA GLY A 72 1.75 -13.74 -16.29
C GLY A 72 2.15 -15.20 -16.45
N TYR A 73 3.13 -15.38 -17.32
CA TYR A 73 3.75 -16.65 -17.62
C TYR A 73 5.23 -16.55 -17.25
N PHE A 74 5.82 -17.69 -16.93
CA PHE A 74 7.25 -17.84 -16.69
C PHE A 74 7.92 -18.44 -17.91
#